data_AF-A0A6M3K9A0-F1
#
_entry.id   AF-A0A6M3K9A0-F1
#
_cell.length_a   1.000
_cell.length_b   1.000
_cell.length_c   1.000
_cell.angle_alpha   90.00
_cell.angle_beta   90.00
_cell.angle_gamma   90.00
#
_symmetry.space_group_name_H-M   'P 1'
#
loop_
_entity.id
_entity.type
_entity.pdbx_description
1 polymer ?
#
loop_
_entity_poly.entity_id
_entity_poly.type
_entity_poly.pdbx_seq_one_letter_code
_entity_poly.pdbx_strand_id
1 'polypeptide(L)'
;MAYKNLEDKKNYNKKWDRKNPEKRRAYCKQWREDNRDRYLKQRKEYYEKNKALMQEKGRLYYQEVKKIRRKKYPEKTKQQDRIAGLKRIAKLKQFIQQTKIDLGGKCLKCGYNKEPRILTFHHHNGNKVGNISEMKSLKKIRIEAAKCILLCPNCHALIHLNQC
;
A
#
# COMPACT_ATOMS: atom_id res chain seq x y z
N MET A 1 29.50 -42.07 28.27
CA MET A 1 28.96 -42.90 27.18
C MET A 1 29.60 -42.47 25.87
N ALA A 2 30.33 -43.37 25.20
CA ALA A 2 30.88 -43.11 23.87
C ALA A 2 29.80 -43.40 22.80
N TYR A 3 29.55 -42.45 21.91
CA TYR A 3 28.62 -42.64 20.78
C TYR A 3 29.33 -43.37 19.65
N LYS A 4 28.68 -44.36 19.02
CA LYS A 4 29.27 -45.18 17.96
C LYS A 4 29.62 -44.39 16.70
N ASN A 5 28.87 -43.33 16.40
CA ASN A 5 29.17 -42.38 15.33
C ASN A 5 28.46 -41.03 15.57
N LEU A 6 28.71 -40.07 14.68
CA LEU A 6 28.16 -38.70 14.76
C LEU A 6 26.63 -38.67 14.62
N GLU A 7 26.04 -39.59 13.85
CA GLU A 7 24.62 -39.65 13.58
C GLU A 7 23.84 -40.22 14.78
N ASP A 8 24.41 -41.24 15.43
CA ASP A 8 23.91 -41.78 16.69
C ASP A 8 23.90 -40.74 17.80
N LYS A 9 24.93 -39.89 17.84
CA LYS A 9 24.99 -38.74 18.77
C LYS A 9 23.89 -37.71 18.48
N LYS A 10 23.66 -37.34 17.22
CA LYS A 10 22.58 -36.42 16.83
C LYS A 10 21.21 -36.99 17.17
N ASN A 11 20.98 -38.26 16.88
CA ASN A 11 19.72 -38.96 17.16
C ASN A 11 19.45 -39.04 18.66
N TYR A 12 20.47 -39.35 19.46
CA TYR A 12 20.39 -39.31 20.92
C TYR A 12 20.03 -37.90 21.42
N ASN A 13 20.76 -36.87 20.98
CA ASN A 13 20.51 -35.48 21.38
C ASN A 13 19.10 -35.02 21.00
N LYS A 14 18.62 -35.37 19.80
CA LYS A 14 17.26 -35.06 19.36
C LYS A 14 16.20 -35.73 20.23
N LYS A 15 16.41 -37.00 20.61
CA LYS A 15 15.51 -37.72 21.54
C LYS A 15 15.56 -37.09 22.94
N TRP A 16 16.74 -36.71 23.41
CA TRP A 16 16.92 -36.07 24.71
C TRP A 16 16.27 -34.69 24.77
N ASP A 17 16.46 -33.85 23.75
CA ASP A 17 15.85 -32.52 23.61
C ASP A 17 14.32 -32.61 23.62
N ARG A 18 13.75 -33.60 22.92
CA ARG A 18 12.30 -33.84 22.89
C ARG A 18 11.74 -34.23 24.27
N LYS A 19 12.50 -35.00 25.05
CA LYS A 19 12.13 -35.40 26.42
C LYS A 19 12.38 -34.30 27.45
N ASN A 20 13.23 -33.31 27.16
CA ASN A 20 13.64 -32.27 28.10
C ASN A 20 13.47 -30.86 27.50
N PRO A 21 12.26 -30.47 27.08
CA PRO A 21 12.04 -29.22 26.35
C PRO A 21 12.40 -27.97 27.17
N GLU A 22 12.16 -27.99 28.47
CA GLU A 22 12.46 -26.85 29.36
C GLU A 22 13.96 -26.66 29.55
N LYS A 23 14.70 -27.73 29.82
CA LYS A 23 16.17 -27.69 29.94
C LYS A 23 16.80 -27.22 28.63
N ARG A 24 16.28 -27.68 27.49
CA ARG A 24 16.73 -27.23 26.17
C ARG A 24 16.46 -25.75 25.94
N ARG A 25 15.27 -25.25 26.30
CA ARG A 25 14.92 -23.81 26.21
C ARG A 25 15.83 -22.97 27.09
N ALA A 26 16.07 -23.39 28.34
CA ALA A 26 16.96 -22.70 29.28
C ALA A 26 18.40 -22.63 28.75
N TYR A 27 18.93 -23.77 28.28
CA TYR A 27 20.25 -23.82 27.65
C TYR A 27 20.35 -22.90 26.42
N CYS A 28 19.38 -22.95 25.51
CA CYS A 28 19.35 -22.08 24.33
C CYS A 28 19.21 -20.59 24.67
N LYS A 29 18.53 -20.27 25.78
CA LYS A 29 18.41 -18.91 26.29
C LYS A 29 19.76 -18.43 26.81
N GLN A 30 20.37 -19.18 27.73
CA GLN A 30 21.68 -18.87 28.30
C GLN A 30 22.73 -18.70 27.20
N TRP A 31 22.81 -19.65 26.26
CA TRP A 31 23.76 -19.58 25.15
C TRP A 31 23.58 -18.30 24.30
N ARG A 32 22.34 -17.86 24.06
CA ARG A 32 22.07 -16.61 23.31
C ARG A 32 22.44 -15.36 24.11
N GLU A 33 22.37 -15.42 25.44
CA GLU A 33 22.81 -14.33 26.32
C GLU A 33 24.33 -14.26 26.36
N ASP A 34 25.01 -15.39 26.60
CA ASP A 34 26.47 -15.49 26.62
C ASP A 34 27.12 -15.14 25.26
N ASN A 35 26.40 -15.37 24.15
CA ASN A 35 26.88 -15.12 22.79
C ASN A 35 26.10 -13.99 22.09
N ARG A 36 25.50 -13.07 22.85
CA ARG A 36 24.52 -12.09 22.34
C ARG A 36 25.02 -11.32 21.12
N ASP A 37 26.19 -10.72 21.20
CA ASP A 37 26.71 -9.86 20.12
C ASP A 37 27.02 -10.66 18.86
N ARG A 38 27.68 -11.81 19.02
CA ARG A 38 27.96 -12.75 17.92
C ARG A 38 26.66 -13.23 17.27
N TYR A 39 25.67 -13.59 18.07
CA TYR A 39 24.36 -14.04 17.61
C TYR A 39 23.61 -12.94 16.84
N LEU A 40 23.60 -11.71 17.37
CA LEU A 40 22.96 -10.57 16.72
C LEU A 40 23.63 -10.23 15.39
N LYS A 41 24.97 -10.27 15.33
CA LYS A 41 25.74 -10.06 14.10
C LYS A 41 25.39 -11.10 13.04
N GLN A 42 25.45 -12.38 13.38
CA GLN A 42 25.08 -13.48 12.47
C GLN A 42 23.63 -13.37 12.00
N ARG A 43 22.70 -13.00 12.89
CA ARG A 43 21.28 -12.81 12.54
C ARG A 43 21.09 -11.66 11.57
N LYS A 44 21.82 -10.55 11.74
CA LYS A 44 21.79 -9.39 10.83
C LYS A 44 22.35 -9.79 9.47
N GLU A 45 23.52 -10.41 9.42
CA GLU A 45 24.13 -10.91 8.18
C GLU A 45 23.22 -11.88 7.43
N TYR A 46 22.58 -12.80 8.15
CA TYR A 46 21.60 -13.71 7.56
C TYR A 46 20.40 -12.94 6.97
N TYR A 47 19.84 -11.99 7.70
CA TYR A 47 18.72 -11.19 7.22
C TYR A 47 19.09 -10.41 5.97
N GLU A 48 20.23 -9.71 5.96
CA GLU A 48 20.67 -8.93 4.80
C GLU A 48 20.89 -9.83 3.58
N LYS A 49 21.59 -10.97 3.74
CA LYS A 49 21.80 -11.95 2.66
C LYS A 49 20.50 -12.54 2.12
N ASN A 50 19.46 -12.62 2.94
CA ASN A 50 18.18 -13.26 2.58
C ASN A 50 17.02 -12.27 2.45
N LYS A 51 17.28 -10.96 2.46
CA LYS A 51 16.22 -9.93 2.57
C LYS A 51 15.20 -10.06 1.44
N ALA A 52 15.67 -10.15 0.20
CA ALA A 52 14.81 -10.32 -0.98
C ALA A 52 14.01 -11.63 -0.91
N LEU A 53 14.65 -12.74 -0.55
CA LEU A 53 13.99 -14.04 -0.38
C LEU A 53 12.90 -14.00 0.68
N MET A 54 13.16 -13.38 1.83
CA MET A 54 12.20 -13.27 2.93
C MET A 54 11.03 -12.35 2.57
N GLN A 55 11.28 -11.26 1.87
CA GLN A 55 10.25 -10.38 1.33
C GLN A 55 9.36 -11.14 0.33
N GLU A 56 9.96 -11.91 -0.57
CA GLU A 56 9.25 -12.69 -1.56
C GLU A 56 8.40 -13.80 -0.92
N LYS A 57 8.97 -14.56 0.03
CA LYS A 57 8.21 -15.54 0.83
C LYS A 57 7.04 -14.90 1.56
N GLY A 58 7.24 -13.72 2.16
CA GLY A 58 6.18 -12.96 2.82
C GLY A 58 5.08 -12.53 1.84
N ARG A 59 5.45 -12.09 0.63
CA ARG A 59 4.52 -11.72 -0.45
C ARG A 59 3.68 -12.92 -0.86
N LEU A 60 4.30 -14.07 -1.12
CA LEU A 60 3.62 -15.30 -1.53
C LEU A 60 2.67 -15.80 -0.43
N TYR A 61 3.14 -15.84 0.81
CA TYR A 61 2.30 -16.21 1.96
C TYR A 61 1.06 -15.31 2.06
N TYR A 62 1.24 -13.99 1.97
CA TYR A 62 0.13 -13.05 2.03
C TYR A 62 -0.87 -13.26 0.89
N GLN A 63 -0.39 -13.50 -0.34
CA GLN A 63 -1.26 -13.78 -1.48
C GLN A 63 -2.10 -15.04 -1.24
N GLU A 64 -1.48 -16.09 -0.70
CA GLU A 64 -2.17 -17.35 -0.46
C GLU A 64 -3.22 -17.23 0.66
N VAL A 65 -2.85 -16.62 1.79
CA VAL A 65 -3.79 -16.33 2.88
C VAL A 65 -4.94 -15.45 2.40
N LYS A 66 -4.68 -14.48 1.52
CA LYS A 66 -5.72 -13.64 0.93
C LYS A 66 -6.70 -14.45 0.08
N LYS A 67 -6.24 -15.41 -0.71
CA LYS A 67 -7.12 -16.33 -1.47
C LYS A 67 -7.97 -17.18 -0.53
N ILE A 68 -7.33 -17.80 0.48
CA ILE A 68 -8.01 -18.63 1.48
C ILE A 68 -9.11 -17.83 2.19
N ARG A 69 -8.79 -16.61 2.63
CA ARG A 69 -9.75 -15.73 3.32
C ARG A 69 -10.93 -15.35 2.43
N ARG A 70 -10.67 -15.04 1.16
CA ARG A 70 -11.72 -14.73 0.17
C ARG A 70 -12.67 -15.90 -0.06
N LYS A 71 -12.13 -17.12 -0.14
CA LYS A 71 -12.93 -18.35 -0.26
C LYS A 71 -13.71 -18.66 1.02
N LYS A 72 -13.09 -18.51 2.19
CA LYS A 72 -13.68 -18.84 3.49
C LYS A 72 -14.76 -17.84 3.93
N TYR A 73 -14.59 -16.55 3.59
CA TYR A 73 -15.47 -15.46 4.02
C TYR A 73 -15.80 -14.50 2.85
N PRO A 74 -16.62 -14.94 1.87
CA PRO A 74 -16.92 -14.16 0.68
C PRO A 74 -17.65 -12.85 0.99
N GLU A 75 -18.73 -12.88 1.77
CA GLU A 75 -19.53 -11.68 2.08
C GLU A 75 -18.76 -10.64 2.89
N LYS A 76 -18.05 -11.07 3.93
CA LYS A 76 -17.18 -10.18 4.73
C LYS A 76 -16.10 -9.53 3.86
N THR A 77 -15.51 -10.28 2.92
CA THR A 77 -14.50 -9.73 2.02
C THR A 77 -15.12 -8.74 1.03
N LYS A 78 -16.30 -9.03 0.48
CA LYS A 78 -17.04 -8.13 -0.41
C LYS A 78 -17.40 -6.83 0.28
N GLN A 79 -17.87 -6.88 1.53
CA GLN A 79 -18.14 -5.70 2.35
C GLN A 79 -16.87 -4.87 2.58
N GLN A 80 -15.75 -5.51 2.94
CA GLN A 80 -14.46 -4.84 3.12
C GLN A 80 -13.98 -4.16 1.84
N ASP A 81 -14.09 -4.84 0.69
CA ASP A 81 -13.70 -4.29 -0.61
C ASP A 81 -14.58 -3.09 -1.00
N ARG A 82 -15.89 -3.14 -0.69
CA ARG A 82 -16.81 -1.99 -0.87
C ARG A 82 -16.39 -0.80 -0.02
N ILE A 83 -16.13 -1.00 1.28
CA ILE A 83 -15.69 0.06 2.20
C ILE A 83 -14.36 0.66 1.71
N ALA A 84 -13.41 -0.17 1.29
CA ALA A 84 -12.14 0.28 0.74
C ALA A 84 -12.34 1.09 -0.56
N GLY A 85 -13.28 0.67 -1.42
CA GLY A 85 -13.69 1.40 -2.61
C GLY A 85 -14.24 2.79 -2.29
N LEU A 86 -15.16 2.89 -1.32
CA LEU A 86 -15.75 4.17 -0.88
C LEU A 86 -14.68 5.10 -0.32
N LYS A 87 -13.77 4.59 0.53
CA LYS A 87 -12.63 5.37 1.05
C LYS A 87 -11.73 5.89 -0.07
N ARG A 88 -11.49 5.09 -1.11
CA ARG A 88 -10.71 5.51 -2.28
C ARG A 88 -11.40 6.64 -3.05
N ILE A 89 -12.71 6.53 -3.27
CA ILE A 89 -13.51 7.57 -3.95
C ILE A 89 -13.49 8.87 -3.14
N ALA A 90 -13.69 8.79 -1.82
CA ALA A 90 -13.63 9.96 -0.94
C ALA A 90 -12.26 10.66 -1.03
N LYS A 91 -11.16 9.89 -0.99
CA LYS A 91 -9.80 10.41 -1.15
C LYS A 91 -9.59 11.08 -2.52
N LEU A 92 -10.12 10.49 -3.59
CA LEU A 92 -10.05 11.07 -4.94
C LEU A 92 -10.80 12.41 -5.01
N LYS A 93 -12.03 12.46 -4.47
CA LYS A 93 -12.82 13.70 -4.43
C LYS A 93 -12.12 14.81 -3.65
N GLN A 94 -11.55 14.47 -2.49
CA GLN A 94 -10.78 15.43 -1.68
C GLN A 94 -9.55 15.94 -2.43
N PHE A 95 -8.82 15.05 -3.10
CA PHE A 95 -7.65 15.43 -3.88
C PHE A 95 -8.01 16.34 -5.07
N ILE A 96 -9.08 16.03 -5.78
CA ILE A 96 -9.58 16.86 -6.87
C ILE A 96 -10.00 18.24 -6.35
N GLN A 97 -10.69 18.30 -5.22
CA GLN A 97 -11.04 19.58 -4.59
C GLN A 97 -9.80 20.39 -4.24
N GLN A 98 -8.80 19.77 -3.61
CA GLN A 98 -7.54 20.43 -3.28
C GLN A 98 -6.83 20.94 -4.54
N THR A 99 -6.80 20.15 -5.60
CA THR A 99 -6.21 20.55 -6.88
C THR A 99 -6.88 21.80 -7.46
N LYS A 100 -8.20 21.97 -7.28
CA LYS A 100 -8.90 23.20 -7.69
C LYS A 100 -8.45 24.41 -6.85
N ILE A 101 -8.22 24.23 -5.56
CA ILE A 101 -7.72 25.29 -4.68
C ILE A 101 -6.29 25.67 -5.10
N ASP A 102 -5.44 24.68 -5.34
CA ASP A 102 -4.03 24.88 -5.73
C ASP A 102 -3.89 25.62 -7.08
N LEU A 103 -4.86 25.48 -7.98
CA LEU A 103 -4.94 26.22 -9.26
C LEU A 103 -5.60 27.62 -9.11
N GLY A 104 -5.73 28.12 -7.89
CA GLY A 104 -6.21 29.47 -7.59
C GLY A 104 -7.62 29.54 -7.00
N GLY A 105 -8.37 28.43 -6.96
CA GLY A 105 -9.64 28.34 -6.23
C GLY A 105 -10.76 29.26 -6.74
N LYS A 106 -10.62 29.81 -7.95
CA LYS A 106 -11.56 30.78 -8.52
C LYS A 106 -11.81 30.53 -10.01
N CYS A 107 -12.96 30.97 -10.50
CA CYS A 107 -13.26 31.01 -11.92
C CYS A 107 -12.35 32.03 -12.62
N LEU A 108 -11.66 31.60 -13.67
CA LEU A 108 -10.78 32.48 -14.45
C LEU A 108 -11.54 33.59 -15.19
N LYS A 109 -12.80 33.35 -15.59
CA LYS A 109 -13.59 34.29 -16.40
C LYS A 109 -14.37 35.32 -15.58
N CYS A 110 -15.01 34.91 -14.49
CA CYS A 110 -15.88 35.79 -13.68
C CYS A 110 -15.41 35.99 -12.24
N GLY A 111 -14.30 35.38 -11.83
CA GLY A 111 -13.74 35.53 -10.48
C GLY A 111 -14.47 34.79 -9.36
N TYR A 112 -15.55 34.05 -9.64
CA TYR A 112 -16.28 33.27 -8.62
C TYR A 112 -15.34 32.39 -7.78
N ASN A 113 -15.34 32.57 -6.45
CA ASN A 113 -14.41 31.93 -5.51
C ASN A 113 -15.10 31.43 -4.22
N LYS A 114 -16.43 31.47 -4.13
CA LYS A 114 -17.17 31.13 -2.90
C LYS A 114 -17.12 29.64 -2.56
N GLU A 115 -17.18 28.78 -3.58
CA GLU A 115 -17.15 27.32 -3.41
C GLU A 115 -16.27 26.66 -4.49
N PRO A 116 -15.02 26.30 -4.16
CA PRO A 116 -14.12 25.63 -5.10
C PRO A 116 -14.66 24.28 -5.62
N ARG A 117 -15.56 23.61 -4.88
CA ARG A 117 -16.11 22.31 -5.30
C ARG A 117 -16.89 22.40 -6.60
N ILE A 118 -17.61 23.51 -6.84
CA ILE A 118 -18.43 23.67 -8.04
C ILE A 118 -17.63 24.07 -9.29
N LEU A 119 -16.39 24.52 -9.11
CA LEU A 119 -15.53 24.88 -10.25
C LEU A 119 -15.26 23.64 -11.10
N THR A 120 -15.29 23.78 -12.41
CA THR A 120 -15.04 22.71 -13.38
C THR A 120 -13.71 22.96 -14.08
N PHE A 121 -13.02 21.87 -14.43
CA PHE A 121 -11.81 21.94 -15.24
C PHE A 121 -12.21 22.07 -16.71
N HIS A 122 -11.79 23.14 -17.35
CA HIS A 122 -11.93 23.34 -18.78
C HIS A 122 -10.57 23.17 -19.45
N HIS A 123 -10.53 22.34 -20.48
CA HIS A 123 -9.33 22.14 -21.29
C HIS A 123 -9.37 23.15 -22.44
N HIS A 124 -8.33 23.98 -22.58
CA HIS A 124 -8.30 25.02 -23.62
C HIS A 124 -7.37 24.69 -24.80
N ASN A 125 -6.47 23.70 -24.67
CA ASN A 125 -5.41 23.41 -25.65
C ASN A 125 -5.53 22.06 -26.38
N GLY A 126 -6.71 21.41 -26.39
CA GLY A 126 -6.96 20.18 -27.15
C GLY A 126 -6.20 18.91 -26.73
N ASN A 127 -5.09 19.02 -25.99
CA ASN A 127 -4.21 17.93 -25.55
C ASN A 127 -4.73 17.20 -24.29
N LYS A 128 -5.97 16.72 -24.36
CA LYS A 128 -6.66 15.99 -23.29
C LYS A 128 -6.36 14.50 -23.36
N VAL A 129 -5.97 13.92 -22.23
CA VAL A 129 -5.81 12.48 -22.03
C VAL A 129 -7.09 11.87 -21.44
N GLY A 130 -7.90 12.65 -20.71
CA GLY A 130 -9.20 12.17 -20.23
C GLY A 130 -9.92 13.14 -19.29
N ASN A 131 -11.12 12.77 -18.85
CA ASN A 131 -11.87 13.55 -17.85
C ASN A 131 -11.24 13.38 -16.46
N ILE A 132 -10.82 14.48 -15.83
CA ILE A 132 -10.23 14.47 -14.47
C ILE A 132 -11.15 13.78 -13.46
N SER A 133 -12.47 13.97 -13.58
CA SER A 133 -13.47 13.34 -12.70
C SER A 133 -13.52 11.81 -12.78
N GLU A 134 -13.07 11.22 -13.90
CA GLU A 134 -13.06 9.77 -14.14
C GLU A 134 -11.69 9.14 -13.83
N MET A 135 -10.66 9.97 -13.67
CA MET A 135 -9.30 9.49 -13.41
C MET A 135 -9.19 8.88 -12.01
N LYS A 136 -8.50 7.73 -11.93
CA LYS A 136 -8.29 6.98 -10.67
C LYS A 136 -6.90 7.18 -10.06
N SER A 137 -5.97 7.81 -10.79
CA SER A 137 -4.60 8.03 -10.36
C SER A 137 -4.37 9.50 -9.99
N LEU A 138 -3.97 9.75 -8.75
CA LEU A 138 -3.67 11.10 -8.25
C LEU A 138 -2.58 11.79 -9.09
N LYS A 139 -1.56 11.03 -9.52
CA LYS A 139 -0.49 11.55 -10.38
C LYS A 139 -1.03 12.00 -11.73
N LYS A 140 -1.89 11.20 -12.37
CA LYS A 140 -2.51 11.55 -13.66
C LYS A 140 -3.45 12.76 -13.52
N ILE A 141 -4.26 12.81 -12.45
CA ILE A 141 -5.12 13.96 -12.14
C ILE A 141 -4.30 15.24 -12.06
N ARG A 142 -3.19 15.24 -11.32
CA ARG A 142 -2.34 16.43 -11.16
C ARG A 142 -1.75 16.91 -12.48
N ILE A 143 -1.22 15.97 -13.29
CA ILE A 143 -0.64 16.29 -14.60
C ILE A 143 -1.70 16.86 -15.54
N GLU A 144 -2.89 16.27 -15.58
CA GLU A 144 -3.95 16.74 -16.46
C GLU A 144 -4.54 18.07 -15.98
N ALA A 145 -4.76 18.22 -14.68
CA ALA A 145 -5.28 19.46 -14.09
C ALA A 145 -4.38 20.67 -14.37
N ALA A 146 -3.06 20.47 -14.44
CA ALA A 146 -2.11 21.53 -14.78
C ALA A 146 -2.28 22.08 -16.21
N LYS A 147 -2.95 21.34 -17.11
CA LYS A 147 -3.28 21.79 -18.47
C LYS A 147 -4.65 22.47 -18.57
N CYS A 148 -5.39 22.50 -17.48
CA CYS A 148 -6.76 22.99 -17.43
C CYS A 148 -6.83 24.36 -16.78
N ILE A 149 -7.83 25.13 -17.17
CA ILE A 149 -8.27 26.31 -16.44
C ILE A 149 -9.48 25.98 -15.58
N LEU A 150 -9.70 26.75 -14.52
CA LEU A 150 -10.87 26.62 -13.66
C LEU A 150 -11.95 27.60 -14.08
N LEU A 151 -13.16 27.11 -14.26
CA LEU A 151 -14.34 27.91 -14.58
C LEU A 151 -15.50 27.54 -13.67
N CYS A 152 -16.41 28.47 -13.40
CA CYS A 152 -17.69 28.10 -12.80
C CYS A 152 -18.58 27.39 -13.85
N PRO A 153 -19.60 26.63 -13.44
CA PRO A 153 -20.45 25.88 -14.37
C PRO A 153 -21.07 26.75 -15.47
N ASN A 154 -21.48 27.98 -15.14
CA ASN A 154 -22.08 28.91 -16.10
C ASN A 154 -21.06 29.38 -17.15
N CYS A 155 -19.88 29.84 -16.71
CA CYS A 155 -18.83 30.26 -17.64
C CYS A 155 -18.33 29.08 -18.50
N HIS A 156 -18.27 27.89 -17.92
CA HIS A 156 -17.89 26.68 -18.64
C HIS A 156 -18.90 26.33 -19.73
N ALA A 157 -20.20 26.34 -19.42
CA ALA A 157 -21.26 26.10 -20.38
C ALA A 157 -21.27 27.13 -21.52
N LEU A 158 -21.13 28.42 -21.20
CA LEU A 158 -21.06 29.49 -22.20
C LEU A 158 -19.89 29.31 -23.18
N ILE A 159 -18.74 28.82 -22.71
CA ILE A 159 -17.61 28.56 -23.62
C ILE A 159 -17.94 27.42 -24.59
N HIS A 160 -18.52 26.32 -24.11
CA HIS A 160 -18.92 25.22 -25.00
C HIS A 160 -20.02 25.63 -25.98
N LEU A 161 -20.98 26.45 -25.55
CA LEU A 161 -22.03 26.97 -26.43
C LEU A 161 -21.48 27.90 -27.52
N ASN A 162 -20.48 28.73 -27.18
CA ASN A 162 -19.85 29.66 -28.12
C ASN A 162 -18.77 29.00 -29.00
N GLN A 163 -18.52 27.71 -28.83
CA GLN A 163 -17.61 26.91 -29.66
C GLN A 163 -18.36 26.06 -30.70
N CYS A 164 -19.69 26.23 -30.80
CA CYS A 164 -20.55 25.65 -31.83
C CYS A 164 -20.78 26.63 -32.98
#